data_AF-A0A6N7PD26-F1
#
_entry.id   AF-A0A6N7PD26-F1
#
_cell.length_a   1.000
_cell.length_b   1.000
_cell.length_c   1.000
_cell.angle_alpha   90.00
_cell.angle_beta   90.00
_cell.angle_gamma   90.00
#
_symmetry.space_group_name_H-M   'P 1'
#
loop_
_entity.id
_entity.type
_entity.pdbx_description
1 polymer ?
#
loop_
_entity_poly.entity_id
_entity_poly.type
_entity_poly.pdbx_seq_one_letter_code
_entity_poly.pdbx_strand_id
1 'polypeptide(L)'
;MSTKWIELSLAITTFLSGLSGGIGFFTAMGGNPALVKLSDHSFAEYWQQIDGFMGARMPIFGPLLLFAVMTSTILLFKEWRTVSFWLMLSAFFVVIGDIAFTLNVNHPLNRLIQGWDLSNLPSDVQDIKMKVIKAFNVRLLLMMGAFFLVVLSVWLRKK
;
A
#
# COMPACT_ATOMS: atom_id res chain seq x y z
N MET A 1 -10.42 29.45 3.00
CA MET A 1 -10.87 28.04 2.89
C MET A 1 -11.42 27.65 4.24
N SER A 2 -12.67 27.23 4.35
CA SER A 2 -13.27 26.95 5.66
C SER A 2 -12.61 25.73 6.31
N THR A 3 -12.40 25.79 7.62
CA THR A 3 -11.87 24.68 8.45
C THR A 3 -12.55 23.34 8.15
N LYS A 4 -13.86 23.36 7.83
CA LYS A 4 -14.64 22.19 7.42
C LYS A 4 -14.05 21.40 6.25
N TRP A 5 -13.43 22.06 5.26
CA TRP A 5 -12.84 21.37 4.11
C TRP A 5 -11.53 20.66 4.47
N ILE A 6 -10.76 21.24 5.39
CA ILE A 6 -9.55 20.61 5.93
C ILE A 6 -9.94 19.37 6.72
N GLU A 7 -10.91 19.49 7.63
CA GLU A 7 -11.40 18.37 8.43
C GLU A 7 -11.96 17.23 7.57
N LEU A 8 -12.76 17.55 6.55
CA LEU A 8 -13.26 16.55 5.61
C LEU A 8 -12.12 15.85 4.85
N SER A 9 -11.15 16.61 4.33
CA SER A 9 -10.00 16.05 3.63
C SER A 9 -9.20 15.11 4.54
N LEU A 10 -8.91 15.53 5.77
CA LEU A 10 -8.18 14.73 6.76
C LEU A 10 -8.94 13.46 7.14
N ALA A 11 -10.27 13.53 7.29
CA ALA A 11 -11.10 12.35 7.57
C ALA A 11 -11.04 11.33 6.42
N ILE A 12 -11.17 11.79 5.18
CA ILE A 12 -11.06 10.94 3.98
C ILE A 12 -9.66 10.33 3.89
N THR A 13 -8.60 11.13 4.07
CA THR A 13 -7.22 10.64 4.06
C THR A 13 -6.98 9.60 5.15
N THR A 14 -7.49 9.83 6.36
CA THR A 14 -7.35 8.89 7.49
C THR A 14 -8.07 7.58 7.20
N PHE A 15 -9.29 7.65 6.66
CA PHE A 15 -10.06 6.46 6.30
C PHE A 15 -9.36 5.62 5.21
N LEU A 16 -8.97 6.25 4.09
CA LEU A 16 -8.31 5.54 2.98
C LEU A 16 -6.93 4.99 3.36
N SER A 17 -6.13 5.77 4.09
CA SER A 17 -4.84 5.29 4.58
C SER A 17 -5.01 4.17 5.62
N GLY A 18 -6.08 4.20 6.43
CA GLY A 18 -6.44 3.12 7.34
C GLY A 18 -6.78 1.82 6.61
N LEU A 19 -7.54 1.87 5.51
CA LEU A 19 -7.78 0.70 4.67
C LEU A 19 -6.47 0.13 4.09
N SER A 20 -5.57 1.00 3.61
CA SER A 20 -4.25 0.60 3.12
C SER A 20 -3.40 -0.02 4.23
N GLY A 21 -3.28 0.64 5.38
CA GLY A 21 -2.58 0.14 6.56
C GLY A 21 -3.15 -1.19 7.05
N GLY A 22 -4.46 -1.38 6.97
CA GLY A 22 -5.15 -2.64 7.29
C GLY A 22 -4.75 -3.80 6.37
N ILE A 23 -4.57 -3.54 5.07
CA ILE A 23 -4.01 -4.54 4.15
C ILE A 23 -2.59 -4.91 4.56
N GLY A 24 -1.74 -3.92 4.83
CA GLY A 24 -0.38 -4.16 5.33
C GLY A 24 -0.36 -4.98 6.62
N PHE A 25 -1.23 -4.66 7.57
CA PHE A 25 -1.39 -5.40 8.81
C PHE A 25 -1.83 -6.85 8.58
N PHE A 26 -2.83 -7.10 7.73
CA PHE A 26 -3.26 -8.46 7.37
C PHE A 26 -2.12 -9.26 6.73
N THR A 27 -1.39 -8.65 5.79
CA THR A 27 -0.22 -9.25 5.14
C THR A 27 0.84 -9.65 6.18
N ALA A 28 1.09 -8.80 7.18
CA ALA A 28 2.05 -9.09 8.25
C ALA A 28 1.59 -10.23 9.18
N MET A 29 0.33 -10.18 9.61
CA MET A 29 -0.22 -11.08 10.63
C MET A 29 -0.36 -12.52 10.13
N GLY A 30 -0.80 -12.69 8.88
CA GLY A 30 -1.16 -14.01 8.38
C GLY A 30 -0.95 -14.21 6.89
N GLY A 31 -1.11 -13.16 6.07
CA GLY A 31 -0.99 -13.27 4.62
C GLY A 31 0.36 -13.83 4.17
N ASN A 32 1.46 -13.11 4.43
CA ASN A 32 2.80 -13.56 4.07
C ASN A 32 3.23 -14.84 4.81
N PRO A 33 3.01 -14.97 6.13
CA PRO A 33 3.31 -16.23 6.83
C PRO A 33 2.62 -17.47 6.24
N ALA A 34 1.36 -17.34 5.80
CA ALA A 34 0.64 -18.42 5.14
C ALA A 34 1.24 -18.75 3.78
N LEU A 35 1.57 -17.72 2.98
CA LEU A 35 2.17 -17.89 1.65
C LEU A 35 3.48 -18.68 1.72
N VAL A 36 4.34 -18.42 2.71
CA VAL A 36 5.60 -19.17 2.91
C VAL A 36 5.34 -20.69 2.95
N LYS A 37 4.24 -21.12 3.58
CA LYS A 37 3.94 -22.54 3.81
C LYS A 37 3.24 -23.24 2.65
N LEU A 38 2.76 -22.50 1.64
CA LEU A 38 2.10 -23.11 0.48
C LEU A 38 3.11 -23.90 -0.36
N SER A 39 2.64 -24.99 -0.97
CA SER A 39 3.37 -25.64 -2.07
C SER A 39 3.52 -24.68 -3.25
N ASP A 40 4.45 -24.97 -4.16
CA ASP A 40 4.67 -24.14 -5.36
C ASP A 40 3.41 -24.02 -6.21
N HIS A 41 2.69 -25.13 -6.41
CA HIS A 41 1.42 -25.13 -7.13
C HIS A 41 0.35 -24.30 -6.43
N SER A 42 0.13 -24.51 -5.12
CA SER A 42 -0.89 -23.75 -4.39
C SER A 42 -0.55 -22.27 -4.29
N PHE A 43 0.73 -21.91 -4.24
CA PHE A 43 1.17 -20.52 -4.32
C PHE A 43 0.82 -19.92 -5.68
N ALA A 44 1.24 -20.55 -6.77
CA ALA A 44 1.00 -20.06 -8.13
C ALA A 44 -0.50 -19.89 -8.41
N GLU A 45 -1.29 -20.90 -8.10
CA GLU A 45 -2.75 -20.89 -8.26
C GLU A 45 -3.40 -19.77 -7.43
N TYR A 46 -3.08 -19.69 -6.13
CA TYR A 46 -3.58 -18.62 -5.27
C TYR A 46 -3.21 -17.24 -5.82
N TRP A 47 -1.97 -17.06 -6.25
CA TRP A 47 -1.45 -15.79 -6.71
C TRP A 47 -2.12 -15.32 -7.99
N GLN A 48 -2.30 -16.22 -8.96
CA GLN A 48 -3.00 -15.93 -10.21
C GLN A 48 -4.44 -15.47 -9.95
N GLN A 49 -5.14 -16.13 -9.03
CA GLN A 49 -6.51 -15.77 -8.65
C GLN A 49 -6.57 -14.41 -7.94
N ILE A 50 -5.78 -14.22 -6.87
CA ILE A 50 -5.88 -13.00 -6.08
C ILE A 50 -5.43 -11.76 -6.86
N ASP A 51 -4.39 -11.87 -7.69
CA ASP A 51 -3.90 -10.77 -8.50
C ASP A 51 -4.90 -10.39 -9.60
N GLY A 52 -5.70 -11.32 -10.13
CA GLY A 52 -6.82 -10.98 -11.01
C GLY A 52 -7.83 -10.04 -10.32
N PHE A 53 -8.18 -10.31 -9.05
CA PHE A 53 -9.09 -9.43 -8.30
C PHE A 53 -8.41 -8.11 -7.89
N MET A 54 -7.17 -8.17 -7.42
CA MET A 54 -6.44 -6.98 -6.95
C MET A 54 -6.06 -6.06 -8.11
N GLY A 55 -5.58 -6.61 -9.21
CA GLY A 55 -5.14 -5.89 -10.42
C GLY A 55 -6.25 -5.07 -11.07
N ALA A 56 -7.52 -5.48 -10.94
CA ALA A 56 -8.66 -4.70 -11.42
C ALA A 56 -9.01 -3.49 -10.51
N ARG A 57 -8.72 -3.58 -9.20
CA ARG A 57 -9.20 -2.61 -8.19
C ARG A 57 -8.11 -1.64 -7.73
N MET A 58 -6.87 -2.11 -7.62
CA MET A 58 -5.74 -1.31 -7.16
C MET A 58 -5.40 -0.10 -8.06
N PRO A 59 -5.59 -0.15 -9.40
CA PRO A 59 -5.42 1.03 -10.25
C PRO A 59 -6.40 2.18 -9.95
N ILE A 60 -7.49 1.91 -9.23
CA ILE A 60 -8.44 2.94 -8.77
C ILE A 60 -8.06 3.39 -7.36
N PHE A 61 -7.84 2.43 -6.45
CA PHE A 61 -7.57 2.73 -5.04
C PHE A 61 -6.26 3.49 -4.82
N GLY A 62 -5.19 3.10 -5.53
CA GLY A 62 -3.87 3.74 -5.40
C GLY A 62 -3.91 5.25 -5.72
N PRO A 63 -4.39 5.66 -6.92
CA PRO A 63 -4.57 7.07 -7.26
C PRO A 63 -5.52 7.82 -6.33
N LEU A 64 -6.60 7.17 -5.87
CA LEU A 64 -7.53 7.78 -4.92
C LEU A 64 -6.87 8.11 -3.58
N LEU A 65 -6.10 7.18 -3.02
CA LEU A 65 -5.32 7.42 -1.80
C LEU A 65 -4.28 8.52 -2.01
N LEU A 66 -3.55 8.47 -3.13
CA LEU A 66 -2.55 9.49 -3.47
C LEU A 66 -3.18 10.89 -3.55
N PHE A 67 -4.33 11.01 -4.23
CA PHE A 67 -5.04 12.27 -4.37
C PHE A 67 -5.56 12.79 -3.02
N ALA A 68 -6.07 11.92 -2.17
CA ALA A 68 -6.52 12.30 -0.83
C ALA A 68 -5.37 12.81 0.03
N VAL A 69 -4.24 12.11 0.06
CA VAL A 69 -3.05 12.55 0.83
C VAL A 69 -2.49 13.85 0.24
N MET A 70 -2.38 13.96 -1.09
CA MET A 70 -1.92 15.17 -1.78
C MET A 70 -2.80 16.38 -1.43
N THR A 71 -4.12 16.23 -1.49
CA THR A 71 -5.07 17.29 -1.16
C THR A 71 -4.90 17.73 0.29
N SER A 72 -4.84 16.79 1.24
CA SER A 72 -4.61 17.09 2.65
C SER A 72 -3.28 17.81 2.88
N THR A 73 -2.20 17.41 2.21
CA THR A 73 -0.90 18.10 2.27
C THR A 73 -0.98 19.54 1.76
N ILE A 74 -1.63 19.77 0.62
CA ILE A 74 -1.82 21.11 0.04
C ILE A 74 -2.62 22.00 0.98
N LEU A 75 -3.70 21.45 1.57
CA LEU A 75 -4.53 22.19 2.52
C LEU A 75 -3.76 22.56 3.79
N LEU A 76 -2.92 21.67 4.30
CA LEU A 76 -2.05 21.92 5.46
C LEU A 76 -0.84 22.81 5.14
N PHE A 77 -0.59 23.17 3.89
CA PHE A 77 0.56 24.02 3.52
C PHE A 77 0.53 25.39 4.21
N LYS A 78 -0.66 25.90 4.52
CA LYS A 78 -0.80 27.15 5.30
C LYS A 78 -0.24 27.02 6.72
N GLU A 79 -0.15 25.80 7.22
CA GLU A 79 0.36 25.41 8.52
C GLU A 79 1.78 24.79 8.40
N TRP A 80 2.56 25.16 7.37
CA TRP A 80 3.85 24.52 7.06
C TRP A 80 4.90 24.54 8.19
N ARG A 81 4.78 25.48 9.15
CA ARG A 81 5.66 25.56 10.31
C ARG A 81 5.30 24.55 11.41
N THR A 82 4.23 23.76 11.24
CA THR A 82 3.76 22.79 12.21
C THR A 82 4.29 21.38 11.93
N VAL A 83 4.45 20.59 12.99
CA VAL A 83 4.80 19.16 12.87
C VAL A 83 3.75 18.39 12.07
N SER A 84 2.48 18.77 12.20
CA SER A 84 1.36 18.14 11.47
C SER A 84 1.57 18.18 9.95
N PHE A 85 1.98 19.33 9.39
CA PHE A 85 2.27 19.46 7.97
C PHE A 85 3.40 18.53 7.53
N TRP A 86 4.53 18.50 8.23
CA TRP A 86 5.69 17.69 7.86
C TRP A 86 5.42 16.18 7.97
N LEU A 87 4.57 15.76 8.92
CA LEU A 87 4.10 14.38 9.00
C LEU A 87 3.21 14.00 7.82
N MET A 88 2.28 14.88 7.42
CA MET A 88 1.43 14.64 6.24
C MET A 88 2.25 14.63 4.95
N LEU A 89 3.22 15.54 4.82
CA LEU A 89 4.14 15.58 3.68
C LEU A 89 5.01 14.31 3.61
N SER A 90 5.49 13.82 4.77
CA SER A 90 6.20 12.54 4.83
C SER A 90 5.29 11.38 4.41
N ALA A 91 4.04 11.35 4.88
CA ALA A 91 3.07 10.33 4.47
C ALA A 91 2.84 10.36 2.95
N PHE A 92 2.74 11.55 2.35
CA PHE A 92 2.63 11.73 0.90
C PHE A 92 3.80 11.08 0.15
N PHE A 93 5.04 11.34 0.56
CA PHE A 93 6.20 10.72 -0.07
C PHE A 93 6.28 9.21 0.17
N VAL A 94 5.86 8.71 1.34
CA VAL A 94 5.78 7.27 1.60
C VAL A 94 4.75 6.60 0.67
N VAL A 95 3.59 7.22 0.43
CA VAL A 95 2.58 6.70 -0.53
C VAL A 95 3.13 6.71 -1.95
N ILE A 96 3.82 7.78 -2.38
CA ILE A 96 4.52 7.79 -3.67
C ILE A 96 5.54 6.65 -3.76
N GLY A 97 6.31 6.43 -2.69
CA GLY A 97 7.26 5.35 -2.58
C GLY A 97 6.62 3.97 -2.74
N ASP A 98 5.48 3.72 -2.07
CA ASP A 98 4.73 2.46 -2.21
C ASP A 98 4.23 2.25 -3.65
N ILE A 99 3.67 3.30 -4.27
CA ILE A 99 3.19 3.22 -5.66
C ILE A 99 4.35 2.94 -6.61
N ALA A 100 5.45 3.69 -6.49
CA ALA A 100 6.64 3.49 -7.32
C ALA A 100 7.22 2.08 -7.13
N PHE A 101 7.32 1.60 -5.89
CA PHE A 101 7.79 0.25 -5.59
C PHE A 101 6.86 -0.81 -6.20
N THR A 102 5.54 -0.62 -6.09
CA THR A 102 4.54 -1.52 -6.65
C THR A 102 4.69 -1.63 -8.17
N LEU A 103 4.82 -0.50 -8.87
CA LEU A 103 4.92 -0.47 -10.32
C LEU A 103 6.22 -1.09 -10.84
N ASN A 104 7.33 -0.94 -10.10
CA ASN A 104 8.65 -1.39 -10.52
C ASN A 104 9.03 -2.80 -10.03
N VAL A 105 8.41 -3.29 -8.95
CA VAL A 105 8.78 -4.57 -8.32
C VAL A 105 7.61 -5.55 -8.33
N ASN A 106 6.50 -5.21 -7.68
CA ASN A 106 5.37 -6.13 -7.53
C ASN A 106 4.68 -6.42 -8.87
N HIS A 107 4.46 -5.40 -9.68
CA HIS A 107 3.73 -5.56 -10.93
C HIS A 107 4.49 -6.43 -11.97
N PRO A 108 5.82 -6.28 -12.15
CA PRO A 108 6.60 -7.24 -12.95
C PRO A 108 6.53 -8.68 -12.41
N LEU A 109 6.63 -8.88 -11.09
CA LEU A 109 6.51 -10.22 -10.48
C LEU A 109 5.12 -10.82 -10.71
N ASN A 110 4.07 -10.02 -10.55
CA ASN A 110 2.70 -10.47 -10.79
C ASN A 110 2.52 -10.89 -12.25
N ARG A 111 2.96 -10.07 -13.21
CA ARG A 111 2.91 -10.42 -14.65
C ARG A 111 3.67 -11.70 -14.97
N LEU A 112 4.82 -11.92 -14.34
CA LEU A 112 5.59 -13.16 -14.49
C LEU A 112 4.76 -14.38 -14.03
N ILE A 113 4.18 -14.29 -12.83
CA ILE A 113 3.39 -15.39 -12.23
C ILE A 113 2.09 -15.64 -12.99
N GLN A 114 1.45 -14.59 -13.51
CA GLN A 114 0.27 -14.71 -14.39
C GLN A 114 0.56 -15.46 -15.69
N GLY A 115 1.82 -15.51 -16.13
CA GLY A 115 2.23 -16.25 -17.32
C GLY A 115 2.57 -17.73 -17.06
N TRP A 116 2.52 -18.21 -15.82
CA TRP A 116 2.87 -19.59 -15.50
C TRP A 116 1.77 -20.57 -15.91
N ASP A 117 2.18 -21.71 -16.47
CA ASP A 117 1.34 -22.89 -16.66
C ASP A 117 1.33 -23.72 -15.37
N LEU A 118 0.16 -23.84 -14.74
CA LEU A 118 0.01 -24.60 -13.49
C LEU A 118 0.30 -26.11 -13.66
N SER A 119 0.17 -26.64 -14.87
CA SER A 119 0.50 -28.04 -15.17
C SER A 119 2.00 -28.29 -15.38
N ASN A 120 2.77 -27.23 -15.63
CA ASN A 120 4.20 -27.30 -15.89
C ASN A 120 4.91 -26.04 -15.36
N LEU A 121 5.00 -25.96 -14.03
CA LEU A 121 5.62 -24.82 -13.35
C LEU A 121 7.13 -24.75 -13.61
N PRO A 122 7.71 -23.53 -13.62
CA PRO A 122 9.15 -23.37 -13.77
C PRO A 122 9.90 -23.91 -12.54
N SER A 123 11.19 -24.23 -12.71
CA SER A 123 12.01 -24.80 -11.63
C SER A 123 12.34 -23.81 -10.51
N ASP A 124 12.16 -22.51 -10.73
CA ASP A 124 12.54 -21.42 -9.82
C ASP A 124 11.37 -20.81 -9.05
N VAL A 125 10.21 -21.49 -8.97
CA VAL A 125 9.01 -20.97 -8.30
C VAL A 125 9.29 -20.51 -6.87
N GLN A 126 10.03 -21.30 -6.08
CA GLN A 126 10.36 -20.95 -4.70
C GLN A 126 11.14 -19.63 -4.60
N ASP A 127 12.10 -19.40 -5.50
CA ASP A 127 12.88 -18.17 -5.51
C ASP A 127 12.01 -16.96 -5.86
N ILE A 128 11.12 -17.10 -6.84
CA ILE A 128 10.17 -16.05 -7.22
C ILE A 128 9.16 -15.78 -6.10
N LYS A 129 8.64 -16.83 -5.46
CA LYS A 129 7.75 -16.75 -4.30
C LYS A 129 8.42 -15.98 -3.15
N MET A 130 9.68 -16.27 -2.84
CA MET A 130 10.40 -15.55 -1.79
C MET A 130 10.64 -14.07 -2.15
N LYS A 131 10.89 -13.75 -3.44
CA LYS A 131 10.94 -12.36 -3.91
C LYS A 131 9.62 -11.64 -3.73
N VAL A 132 8.50 -12.29 -4.06
CA VAL A 132 7.15 -11.73 -3.83
C VAL A 132 6.91 -11.45 -2.36
N ILE A 133 7.17 -12.41 -1.48
CA ILE A 133 6.97 -12.26 -0.04
C ILE A 133 7.82 -11.11 0.50
N LYS A 134 9.09 -11.03 0.10
CA LYS A 134 9.98 -9.93 0.48
C LYS A 134 9.48 -8.58 -0.03
N ALA A 135 8.98 -8.51 -1.27
CA ALA A 135 8.39 -7.28 -1.81
C ALA A 135 7.16 -6.84 -1.00
N PHE A 136 6.27 -7.75 -0.63
CA PHE A 136 5.12 -7.42 0.21
C PHE A 136 5.49 -7.07 1.65
N ASN A 137 6.61 -7.60 2.19
CA ASN A 137 7.16 -7.15 3.47
C ASN A 137 7.65 -5.70 3.45
N VAL A 138 8.19 -5.23 2.31
CA VAL A 138 8.52 -3.81 2.15
C VAL A 138 7.24 -2.99 2.09
N ARG A 139 6.27 -3.42 1.26
CA ARG A 139 5.01 -2.70 1.08
C ARG A 139 4.20 -2.57 2.36
N LEU A 140 4.09 -3.62 3.18
CA LEU A 140 3.34 -3.53 4.43
C LEU A 140 3.93 -2.46 5.37
N LEU A 141 5.26 -2.30 5.39
CA LEU A 141 5.91 -1.26 6.20
C LEU A 141 5.57 0.13 5.66
N LEU A 142 5.55 0.31 4.35
CA LEU A 142 5.17 1.58 3.72
C LEU A 142 3.69 1.90 3.97
N MET A 143 2.79 0.92 3.82
CA MET A 143 1.35 1.09 4.01
C MET A 143 1.01 1.42 5.48
N MET A 144 1.55 0.65 6.42
CA MET A 144 1.36 0.88 7.86
C MET A 144 2.04 2.18 8.32
N GLY A 145 3.25 2.46 7.80
CA GLY A 145 3.98 3.68 8.11
C GLY A 145 3.27 4.95 7.61
N ALA A 146 2.76 4.94 6.38
CA ALA A 146 1.96 6.05 5.85
C ALA A 146 0.70 6.30 6.69
N PHE A 147 -0.03 5.24 7.05
CA PHE A 147 -1.19 5.36 7.93
C PHE A 147 -0.83 5.96 9.29
N PHE A 148 0.23 5.46 9.91
CA PHE A 148 0.71 5.97 11.20
C PHE A 148 1.06 7.46 11.14
N LEU A 149 1.76 7.89 10.08
CA LEU A 149 2.10 9.29 9.85
C LEU A 149 0.85 10.16 9.66
N VAL A 150 -0.15 9.68 8.92
CA VAL A 150 -1.43 10.38 8.75
C VAL A 150 -2.14 10.56 10.09
N VAL A 151 -2.27 9.49 10.89
CA VAL A 151 -2.92 9.55 12.21
C VAL A 151 -2.19 10.53 13.12
N LEU A 152 -0.86 10.46 13.20
CA LEU A 152 -0.08 11.40 14.00
C LEU A 152 -0.21 12.84 13.51
N SER A 153 -0.20 13.06 12.19
CA SER A 153 -0.40 14.38 11.60
C SER A 153 -1.73 14.99 12.04
N VAL A 154 -2.82 14.21 11.97
CA VAL A 154 -4.16 14.65 12.37
C VAL A 154 -4.24 14.88 13.88
N TRP A 155 -3.67 13.98 14.69
CA TRP A 155 -3.72 14.08 16.14
C TRP A 155 -2.94 15.27 16.70
N LEU A 156 -1.78 15.60 16.12
CA LEU A 156 -0.92 16.70 16.55
C LEU A 156 -1.33 18.06 15.96
N ARG A 157 -2.31 18.09 15.06
CA ARG A 157 -2.82 19.35 14.50
C ARG A 157 -3.58 20.12 15.58
N LYS A 158 -3.05 21.29 15.96
CA LYS A 158 -3.76 22.23 16.84
C LYS A 158 -4.90 22.89 16.05
N LYS A 159 -6.10 22.93 16.63
CA LYS A 159 -7.27 23.58 16.03
C LYS A 159 -7.11 25.10 15.98
#